data_AF-A0A1W1WGG9-F1
#
_entry.id   AF-A0A1W1WGG9-F1
#
_cell.length_a   1.000
_cell.length_b   1.000
_cell.length_c   1.000
_cell.angle_alpha   90.00
_cell.angle_beta   90.00
_cell.angle_gamma   90.00
#
_symmetry.space_group_name_H-M   'P 1'
#
loop_
_entity.id
_entity.type
_entity.pdbx_description
1 polymer ?
#
loop_
_entity_poly.entity_id
_entity_poly.type
_entity_poly.pdbx_seq_one_letter_code
_entity_poly.pdbx_strand_id
1 'polypeptide(L)'
;MLKYRYRSVSLLIILSLISLTGCGISTALPSHHSPSPSKTTHQSESTSSTNPVKNSSKPSQASSFPSTVRSQASAVRFNVAVIQAMTYLQHHKIHIPLMAPSVLGFNPPVSSLSAAARVTGGGTTYVVNLYATSKPLTLNSPVLSTLPMMDIIGSFSASQFPSPDSAKAHLYQSNPSTSLAPPYQPPPNVPASLVNLGYGITGTLYNNAALSMAMWHEGEWTFQVWDGTPTQDRQQAMKLVAYLHTHLLPETYGVLGENLAGDGNHTTAEWVYGTTEFSVFNYHSGVQAAEMAVSMRVYPSGKIKP
;
A
#
# COMPACT_ATOMS: atom_id res chain seq x y z
N MET A 1 4.70 30.91 -17.84
CA MET A 1 5.37 31.49 -16.65
C MET A 1 4.33 32.15 -15.76
N LEU A 2 3.81 31.44 -14.76
CA LEU A 2 3.04 32.05 -13.67
C LEU A 2 3.71 31.63 -12.35
N LYS A 3 4.21 32.62 -11.60
CA LYS A 3 4.83 32.46 -10.28
C LYS A 3 3.71 32.36 -9.23
N TYR A 4 3.54 31.22 -8.58
CA TYR A 4 2.75 31.14 -7.36
C TYR A 4 3.64 31.45 -6.15
N ARG A 5 3.35 32.58 -5.49
CA ARG A 5 3.92 32.96 -4.20
C ARG A 5 3.08 32.33 -3.09
N TYR A 6 3.64 31.36 -2.37
CA TYR A 6 3.05 30.92 -1.10
C TYR A 6 3.25 32.02 -0.05
N ARG A 7 2.15 32.57 0.45
CA ARG A 7 2.13 33.43 1.63
C ARG A 7 1.98 32.53 2.86
N SER A 8 2.99 32.51 3.72
CA SER A 8 2.94 31.87 5.03
C SER A 8 1.87 32.54 5.89
N VAL A 9 0.81 31.80 6.22
CA VAL A 9 -0.15 32.19 7.26
C VAL A 9 0.26 31.46 8.53
N SER A 10 0.93 32.17 9.42
CA SER A 10 1.16 31.72 10.79
C SER A 10 -0.17 31.79 11.54
N LEU A 11 -0.77 30.62 11.83
CA LEU A 11 -1.96 30.54 12.67
C LEU A 11 -1.55 30.15 14.09
N LEU A 12 -1.68 31.10 15.01
CA LEU A 12 -1.59 30.90 16.45
C LEU A 12 -2.72 29.98 16.93
N ILE A 13 -2.36 28.84 17.52
CA ILE A 13 -3.31 27.94 18.20
C ILE A 13 -3.49 28.44 19.63
N ILE A 14 -4.66 29.01 19.93
CA ILE A 14 -5.13 29.24 21.30
C ILE A 14 -5.77 27.93 21.79
N LEU A 15 -5.12 27.31 22.78
CA LEU A 15 -5.57 26.08 23.41
C LEU A 15 -6.62 26.43 24.48
N SER A 16 -7.90 26.24 24.16
CA SER A 16 -8.99 26.33 25.14
C SER A 16 -9.39 24.93 25.61
N LEU A 17 -9.05 24.62 26.87
CA LEU A 17 -9.61 23.48 27.59
C LEU A 17 -11.10 23.72 27.82
N ILE A 18 -11.94 22.82 27.32
CA ILE A 18 -13.31 22.66 27.81
C ILE A 18 -13.51 21.19 28.15
N SER A 19 -13.52 20.90 29.44
CA SER A 19 -14.02 19.66 30.03
C SER A 19 -15.53 19.75 30.15
N LEU A 20 -16.26 18.83 29.50
CA LEU A 20 -17.65 18.53 29.86
C LEU A 20 -17.76 17.09 30.35
N THR A 21 -18.13 16.98 31.63
CA THR A 21 -18.78 15.82 32.23
C THR A 21 -20.30 15.96 32.05
N GLY A 22 -21.03 14.86 31.89
CA GLY A 22 -22.50 14.90 31.88
C GLY A 22 -23.15 13.56 31.51
N CYS A 23 -23.92 13.03 32.46
CA CYS A 23 -24.57 11.72 32.45
C CYS A 23 -25.79 11.59 31.52
N GLY A 24 -25.99 10.36 31.02
CA GLY A 24 -27.22 9.54 31.05
C GLY A 24 -28.60 10.13 30.75
N ILE A 25 -29.38 9.39 29.94
CA ILE A 25 -30.66 8.74 30.30
C ILE A 25 -31.21 7.94 29.09
N SER A 26 -31.74 6.75 29.38
CA SER A 26 -32.53 5.88 28.50
C SER A 26 -33.93 6.43 28.26
N THR A 27 -34.47 6.26 27.04
CA THR A 27 -35.91 6.03 26.83
C THR A 27 -36.16 5.18 25.60
N ALA A 28 -37.13 4.27 25.73
CA ALA A 28 -37.53 3.23 24.81
C ALA A 28 -38.42 3.72 23.65
N LEU A 29 -38.54 2.82 22.66
CA LEU A 29 -39.38 2.78 21.45
C LEU A 29 -40.85 3.24 21.61
N PRO A 30 -41.52 3.57 20.48
CA PRO A 30 -42.39 2.56 19.85
C PRO A 30 -42.31 2.45 18.31
N SER A 31 -42.38 1.19 17.86
CA SER A 31 -43.02 0.61 16.66
C SER A 31 -43.56 1.54 15.55
N HIS A 32 -43.30 1.21 14.27
CA HIS A 32 -44.26 0.50 13.39
C HIS A 32 -43.79 0.40 11.91
N HIS A 33 -44.24 -0.66 11.23
CA HIS A 33 -44.35 -0.92 9.78
C HIS A 33 -43.27 -1.76 9.07
N SER A 34 -43.59 -3.05 8.95
CA SER A 34 -43.24 -3.94 7.84
C SER A 34 -44.24 -3.75 6.68
N PRO A 35 -43.82 -4.07 5.44
CA PRO A 35 -44.64 -4.95 4.62
C PRO A 35 -43.86 -6.16 4.07
N SER A 36 -44.64 -7.21 3.86
CA SER A 36 -44.33 -8.57 3.43
C SER A 36 -43.50 -8.75 2.14
N PRO A 37 -42.88 -9.94 1.98
CA PRO A 37 -42.28 -10.40 0.74
C PRO A 37 -43.33 -11.02 -0.20
N SER A 38 -43.27 -10.65 -1.49
CA SER A 38 -44.05 -11.29 -2.55
C SER A 38 -43.35 -12.55 -3.05
N LYS A 39 -44.08 -13.67 -3.01
CA LYS A 39 -43.78 -14.94 -3.68
C LYS A 39 -44.15 -14.86 -5.16
N THR A 40 -43.27 -15.34 -6.04
CA THR A 40 -43.60 -15.89 -7.37
C THR A 40 -42.52 -16.93 -7.72
N THR A 41 -42.77 -18.22 -7.47
CA THR A 41 -43.31 -19.24 -8.40
C THR A 41 -42.29 -19.78 -9.41
N HIS A 42 -42.02 -21.07 -9.23
CA HIS A 42 -41.27 -21.97 -10.11
C HIS A 42 -41.84 -22.03 -11.53
N GLN A 43 -40.95 -22.19 -12.51
CA GLN A 43 -41.26 -22.99 -13.69
C GLN A 43 -40.02 -23.79 -14.09
N SER A 44 -40.07 -25.08 -13.78
CA SER A 44 -39.23 -26.11 -14.37
C SER A 44 -39.92 -26.60 -15.63
N GLU A 45 -39.19 -26.66 -16.74
CA GLU A 45 -39.60 -27.44 -17.90
C GLU A 45 -38.48 -28.44 -18.22
N SER A 46 -38.88 -29.70 -18.28
CA SER A 46 -38.07 -30.89 -18.49
C SER A 46 -38.30 -31.39 -19.91
N THR A 47 -37.28 -31.96 -20.55
CA THR A 47 -37.26 -33.18 -21.44
C THR A 47 -36.11 -33.03 -22.43
N SER A 48 -35.01 -33.78 -22.34
CA SER A 48 -34.77 -35.22 -22.54
C SER A 48 -34.69 -35.66 -24.01
N SER A 49 -33.49 -36.04 -24.46
CA SER A 49 -33.28 -37.20 -25.35
C SER A 49 -31.80 -37.58 -25.47
N THR A 50 -31.50 -38.72 -24.86
CA THR A 50 -30.49 -39.77 -25.14
C THR A 50 -30.43 -40.10 -26.65
N ASN A 51 -29.37 -40.62 -27.30
CA ASN A 51 -28.44 -41.73 -26.97
C ASN A 51 -27.33 -41.88 -28.09
N PRO A 52 -26.45 -42.92 -28.12
CA PRO A 52 -24.99 -42.78 -28.30
C PRO A 52 -24.44 -43.31 -29.65
N VAL A 53 -23.15 -43.04 -29.93
CA VAL A 53 -22.34 -43.82 -30.88
C VAL A 53 -20.96 -44.18 -30.28
N LYS A 54 -20.59 -45.45 -30.50
CA LYS A 54 -19.43 -46.21 -30.01
C LYS A 54 -18.21 -46.13 -30.97
N ASN A 55 -17.04 -46.45 -30.39
CA ASN A 55 -15.80 -46.99 -30.97
C ASN A 55 -14.89 -46.00 -31.76
N SER A 56 -13.55 -46.02 -31.69
CA SER A 56 -12.57 -46.97 -31.14
C SER A 56 -11.14 -46.35 -31.09
N SER A 57 -10.32 -46.89 -30.17
CA SER A 57 -8.84 -47.15 -30.25
C SER A 57 -7.78 -46.02 -30.24
N LYS A 58 -7.09 -45.91 -29.08
CA LYS A 58 -5.62 -45.80 -28.75
C LYS A 58 -4.59 -45.32 -29.82
N PRO A 59 -3.43 -44.71 -29.43
CA PRO A 59 -2.71 -44.96 -28.17
C PRO A 59 -2.19 -43.73 -27.39
N SER A 60 -1.94 -44.03 -26.11
CA SER A 60 -1.31 -43.24 -25.07
C SER A 60 0.04 -42.64 -25.47
N GLN A 61 0.10 -41.30 -25.51
CA GLN A 61 1.35 -40.55 -25.45
C GLN A 61 1.53 -40.07 -24.02
N ALA A 62 2.46 -40.69 -23.31
CA ALA A 62 2.92 -40.24 -22.01
C ALA A 62 3.60 -38.87 -22.20
N SER A 63 2.88 -37.79 -21.91
CA SER A 63 3.48 -36.47 -21.74
C SER A 63 4.29 -36.50 -20.44
N SER A 64 5.57 -36.79 -20.56
CA SER A 64 6.55 -36.53 -19.51
C SER A 64 6.54 -35.04 -19.22
N PHE A 65 5.78 -34.63 -18.21
CA PHE A 65 5.92 -33.30 -17.63
C PHE A 65 7.36 -33.20 -17.11
N PRO A 66 8.17 -32.23 -17.57
CA PRO A 66 9.47 -32.01 -16.99
C PRO A 66 9.27 -31.66 -15.52
N SER A 67 9.82 -32.51 -14.66
CA SER A 67 9.88 -32.32 -13.22
C SER A 67 10.29 -30.89 -12.92
N THR A 68 9.44 -30.21 -12.16
CA THR A 68 9.70 -28.92 -11.55
C THR A 68 11.14 -28.89 -11.05
N VAL A 69 11.99 -28.09 -11.72
CA VAL A 69 13.25 -27.65 -11.14
C VAL A 69 12.84 -26.88 -9.89
N ARG A 70 12.91 -27.55 -8.74
CA ARG A 70 12.84 -26.91 -7.44
C ARG A 70 14.06 -26.02 -7.35
N SER A 71 13.93 -24.81 -7.88
CA SER A 71 14.86 -23.72 -7.66
C SER A 71 15.08 -23.67 -6.15
N GLN A 72 16.27 -24.04 -5.70
CA GLN A 72 16.68 -23.80 -4.32
C GLN A 72 16.45 -22.31 -4.09
N ALA A 73 15.44 -21.99 -3.26
CA ALA A 73 15.11 -20.62 -2.94
C ALA A 73 16.39 -19.97 -2.41
N SER A 74 17.01 -19.11 -3.23
CA SER A 74 18.15 -18.32 -2.83
C SER A 74 17.81 -17.63 -1.52
N ALA A 75 18.66 -17.81 -0.50
CA ALA A 75 18.47 -17.14 0.78
C ALA A 75 18.25 -15.64 0.52
N VAL A 76 17.18 -15.08 1.12
CA VAL A 76 16.84 -13.66 1.00
C VAL A 76 18.07 -12.82 1.38
N ARG A 77 18.47 -11.91 0.50
CA ARG A 77 19.59 -10.98 0.74
C ARG A 77 19.05 -9.57 0.84
N PHE A 78 19.38 -8.89 1.93
CA PHE A 78 19.06 -7.48 2.12
C PHE A 78 20.23 -6.60 1.64
N ASN A 79 19.92 -5.37 1.22
CA ASN A 79 20.94 -4.38 0.90
C ASN A 79 21.80 -4.06 2.14
N VAL A 80 23.09 -3.74 1.96
CA VAL A 80 24.01 -3.43 3.07
C VAL A 80 23.52 -2.25 3.94
N ALA A 81 22.98 -1.19 3.34
CA ALA A 81 22.44 -0.05 4.07
C ALA A 81 21.21 -0.46 4.91
N VAL A 82 20.37 -1.36 4.38
CA VAL A 82 19.25 -1.95 5.10
C VAL A 82 19.76 -2.83 6.25
N ILE A 83 20.76 -3.68 6.02
CA ILE A 83 21.37 -4.51 7.08
C ILE A 83 21.87 -3.64 8.23
N GLN A 84 22.62 -2.56 7.93
CA GLN A 84 23.12 -1.64 8.95
C GLN A 84 21.97 -1.00 9.75
N ALA A 85 20.93 -0.53 9.07
CA ALA A 85 19.75 0.04 9.71
C ALA A 85 19.03 -0.98 10.60
N MET A 86 18.77 -2.18 10.11
CA MET A 86 18.05 -3.22 10.86
C MET A 86 18.85 -3.72 12.06
N THR A 87 20.16 -3.91 11.92
CA THR A 87 21.05 -4.23 13.05
C THR A 87 21.02 -3.12 14.10
N TYR A 88 21.06 -1.86 13.68
CA TYR A 88 20.91 -0.73 14.61
C TYR A 88 19.59 -0.80 15.37
N LEU A 89 18.46 -1.02 14.68
CA LEU A 89 17.14 -1.12 15.31
C LEU A 89 17.05 -2.27 16.33
N GLN A 90 17.65 -3.43 16.04
CA GLN A 90 17.73 -4.56 16.98
C GLN A 90 18.42 -4.20 18.29
N HIS A 91 19.45 -3.33 18.24
CA HIS A 91 20.19 -2.89 19.42
C HIS A 91 19.54 -1.70 20.17
N HIS A 92 18.50 -1.08 19.61
CA HIS A 92 17.90 0.16 20.15
C HIS A 92 16.50 -0.03 20.76
N LYS A 93 16.26 -1.18 21.41
CA LYS A 93 15.05 -1.47 22.21
C LYS A 93 13.73 -1.35 21.42
N ILE A 94 13.71 -1.85 20.18
CA ILE A 94 12.48 -2.01 19.44
C ILE A 94 11.68 -3.21 19.99
N HIS A 95 10.37 -3.05 20.19
CA HIS A 95 9.48 -4.06 20.78
C HIS A 95 8.48 -4.64 19.76
N ILE A 96 8.61 -4.25 18.49
CA ILE A 96 7.71 -4.64 17.41
C ILE A 96 8.47 -5.49 16.39
N PRO A 97 7.78 -6.34 15.60
CA PRO A 97 8.43 -7.13 14.56
C PRO A 97 9.22 -6.25 13.58
N LEU A 98 10.44 -6.66 13.30
CA LEU A 98 11.31 -5.99 12.35
C LEU A 98 11.11 -6.58 10.96
N MET A 99 10.64 -5.75 10.03
CA MET A 99 10.55 -6.09 8.61
C MET A 99 11.27 -5.05 7.75
N ALA A 100 11.86 -5.53 6.66
CA ALA A 100 12.55 -4.69 5.70
C ALA A 100 12.37 -5.22 4.27
N PRO A 101 12.44 -4.36 3.24
CA PRO A 101 12.36 -4.79 1.86
C PRO A 101 13.66 -5.51 1.49
N SER A 102 13.54 -6.70 0.91
CA SER A 102 14.69 -7.43 0.37
C SER A 102 15.07 -6.99 -1.05
N VAL A 103 14.17 -6.30 -1.74
CA VAL A 103 14.41 -5.72 -3.07
C VAL A 103 14.20 -4.21 -2.97
N LEU A 104 15.14 -3.46 -3.54
CA LEU A 104 15.07 -2.01 -3.65
C LEU A 104 15.29 -1.63 -5.11
N GLY A 105 14.23 -1.14 -5.76
CA GLY A 105 14.30 -0.52 -7.08
C GLY A 105 14.24 1.01 -6.95
N PHE A 106 15.04 1.71 -7.76
CA PHE A 106 15.00 3.18 -7.87
C PHE A 106 15.01 3.60 -9.33
N ASN A 107 14.20 4.59 -9.69
CA ASN A 107 14.14 5.17 -11.03
C ASN A 107 14.18 6.70 -10.91
N PRO A 108 15.28 7.36 -11.32
CA PRO A 108 16.47 6.76 -11.94
C PRO A 108 17.27 5.86 -10.97
N PRO A 109 18.08 4.91 -11.49
CA PRO A 109 18.97 4.11 -10.67
C PRO A 109 19.95 4.97 -9.87
N VAL A 110 20.24 4.57 -8.64
CA VAL A 110 21.16 5.31 -7.75
C VAL A 110 22.53 4.61 -7.69
N SER A 111 23.60 5.41 -7.70
CA SER A 111 24.98 4.90 -7.64
C SER A 111 25.36 4.43 -6.23
N SER A 112 24.81 5.07 -5.19
CA SER A 112 25.00 4.68 -3.81
C SER A 112 23.76 4.91 -2.97
N LEU A 113 23.61 4.06 -1.96
CA LEU A 113 22.51 4.07 -1.01
C LEU A 113 23.07 4.25 0.40
N SER A 114 22.55 5.25 1.10
CA SER A 114 22.80 5.46 2.53
C SER A 114 21.49 5.43 3.31
N ALA A 115 21.55 5.15 4.61
CA ALA A 115 20.36 5.06 5.45
C ALA A 115 20.48 5.92 6.71
N ALA A 116 19.33 6.40 7.17
CA ALA A 116 19.14 6.88 8.53
C ALA A 116 18.02 6.05 9.18
N ALA A 117 18.26 5.54 10.38
CA ALA A 117 17.33 4.71 11.15
C ALA A 117 17.11 5.32 12.54
N ARG A 118 15.85 5.32 12.99
CA ARG A 118 15.47 5.80 14.32
C ARG A 118 14.37 4.95 14.92
N VAL A 119 14.38 4.85 16.25
CA VAL A 119 13.31 4.28 17.07
C VAL A 119 12.58 5.42 17.77
N THR A 120 11.26 5.40 17.76
CA THR A 120 10.40 6.38 18.46
C THR A 120 9.31 5.66 19.25
N GLY A 121 8.45 6.42 19.96
CA GLY A 121 7.31 5.84 20.70
C GLY A 121 7.71 4.91 21.85
N GLY A 122 8.92 5.04 22.39
CA GLY A 122 9.41 4.13 23.44
C GLY A 122 9.65 2.69 22.94
N GLY A 123 9.93 2.51 21.65
CA GLY A 123 10.20 1.19 21.05
C GLY A 123 9.03 0.60 20.27
N THR A 124 7.94 1.34 20.08
CA THR A 124 6.75 0.88 19.33
C THR A 124 6.72 1.37 17.88
N THR A 125 7.69 2.18 17.47
CA THR A 125 7.81 2.67 16.10
C THR A 125 9.27 2.67 15.66
N TYR A 126 9.51 2.27 14.42
CA TYR A 126 10.78 2.53 13.74
C TYR A 126 10.56 3.15 12.37
N VAL A 127 11.54 3.94 11.92
CA VAL A 127 11.59 4.48 10.56
C VAL A 127 13.01 4.35 10.02
N VAL A 128 13.13 3.88 8.79
CA VAL A 128 14.36 3.88 8.01
C VAL A 128 14.16 4.73 6.77
N ASN A 129 14.88 5.84 6.67
CA ASN A 129 14.95 6.67 5.48
C ASN A 129 16.11 6.22 4.61
N LEU A 130 15.88 6.16 3.30
CA LEU A 130 16.84 5.76 2.29
C LEU A 130 17.22 6.97 1.43
N TYR A 131 18.51 7.18 1.24
CA TYR A 131 19.07 8.34 0.56
C TYR A 131 19.90 7.93 -0.66
N ALA A 132 19.69 8.62 -1.77
CA ALA A 132 20.64 8.61 -2.88
C ALA A 132 21.86 9.43 -2.48
N THR A 133 23.05 8.84 -2.52
CA THR A 133 24.30 9.54 -2.21
C THR A 133 25.35 9.27 -3.28
N SER A 134 26.33 10.15 -3.42
CA SER A 134 27.43 9.96 -4.38
C SER A 134 28.40 8.84 -3.96
N LYS A 135 28.43 8.51 -2.67
CA LYS A 135 29.21 7.42 -2.07
C LYS A 135 28.47 6.89 -0.83
N PRO A 136 28.75 5.65 -0.37
CA PRO A 136 28.13 5.14 0.85
C PRO A 136 28.54 6.01 2.04
N LEU A 137 27.55 6.44 2.82
CA LEU A 137 27.75 7.10 4.11
C LEU A 137 27.48 6.09 5.22
N THR A 138 28.10 6.30 6.37
CA THR A 138 27.78 5.53 7.57
C THR A 138 26.32 5.75 7.98
N LEU A 139 25.68 4.71 8.52
CA LEU A 139 24.34 4.82 9.11
C LEU A 139 24.25 6.05 10.03
N ASN A 140 23.15 6.81 9.90
CA ASN A 140 22.89 8.02 10.69
C ASN A 140 23.99 9.09 10.59
N SER A 141 24.72 9.15 9.47
CA SER A 141 25.67 10.23 9.21
C SER A 141 24.97 11.61 9.32
N PRO A 142 25.53 12.59 10.06
CA PRO A 142 24.92 13.91 10.20
C PRO A 142 24.65 14.61 8.87
N VAL A 143 25.46 14.33 7.85
CA VAL A 143 25.31 14.88 6.48
C VAL A 143 23.93 14.55 5.90
N LEU A 144 23.34 13.40 6.23
CA LEU A 144 22.01 13.01 5.75
C LEU A 144 20.92 14.01 6.15
N SER A 145 21.08 14.70 7.29
CA SER A 145 20.13 15.71 7.76
C SER A 145 20.24 17.04 6.99
N THR A 146 21.33 17.22 6.24
CA THR A 146 21.60 18.41 5.43
C THR A 146 21.27 18.22 3.95
N LEU A 147 20.95 16.98 3.54
CA LEU A 147 20.59 16.69 2.16
C LEU A 147 19.21 17.28 1.82
N PRO A 148 19.03 17.78 0.59
CA PRO A 148 17.72 18.12 0.04
C PRO A 148 16.69 16.99 0.20
N MET A 149 15.41 17.34 0.35
CA MET A 149 14.33 16.35 0.50
C MET A 149 14.24 15.39 -0.70
N MET A 150 14.56 15.89 -1.92
CA MET A 150 14.62 15.10 -3.14
C MET A 150 15.70 14.00 -3.14
N ASP A 151 16.66 14.04 -2.22
CA ASP A 151 17.64 12.94 -2.07
C ASP A 151 17.08 11.80 -1.21
N ILE A 152 15.93 11.99 -0.54
CA ILE A 152 15.18 10.90 0.11
C ILE A 152 14.44 10.16 -1.00
N ILE A 153 15.00 9.03 -1.40
CA ILE A 153 14.45 8.22 -2.50
C ILE A 153 13.43 7.19 -2.03
N GLY A 154 13.38 6.92 -0.73
CA GLY A 154 12.38 6.05 -0.15
C GLY A 154 12.48 5.93 1.36
N SER A 155 11.53 5.23 1.96
CA SER A 155 11.59 4.86 3.37
C SER A 155 10.81 3.58 3.62
N PHE A 156 11.05 2.96 4.77
CA PHE A 156 10.18 1.93 5.30
C PHE A 156 10.09 2.06 6.82
N SER A 157 8.95 1.72 7.38
CA SER A 157 8.65 1.91 8.79
C SER A 157 7.67 0.87 9.30
N ALA A 158 7.54 0.82 10.61
CA ALA A 158 6.41 0.18 11.26
C ALA A 158 6.04 0.91 12.54
N SER A 159 4.75 0.84 12.89
CA SER A 159 4.17 1.41 14.10
C SER A 159 3.17 0.45 14.72
N GLN A 160 3.28 0.23 16.03
CA GLN A 160 2.32 -0.57 16.78
C GLN A 160 1.20 0.30 17.36
N PHE A 161 -0.02 -0.23 17.26
CA PHE A 161 -1.24 0.36 17.75
C PHE A 161 -1.83 -0.46 18.91
N PRO A 162 -2.74 0.12 19.72
CA PRO A 162 -3.35 -0.60 20.84
C PRO A 162 -4.17 -1.84 20.47
N SER A 163 -4.70 -1.89 19.24
CA SER A 163 -5.55 -2.99 18.75
C SER A 163 -5.44 -3.16 17.23
N PRO A 164 -5.82 -4.34 16.69
CA PRO A 164 -5.91 -4.54 15.24
C PRO A 164 -6.86 -3.56 14.55
N ASP A 165 -8.00 -3.26 15.17
CA ASP A 165 -8.97 -2.30 14.63
C ASP A 165 -8.39 -0.89 14.57
N SER A 166 -7.63 -0.47 15.58
CA SER A 166 -6.95 0.84 15.56
C SER A 166 -5.82 0.90 14.52
N ALA A 167 -5.10 -0.20 14.29
CA ALA A 167 -4.09 -0.26 13.23
C ALA A 167 -4.77 -0.15 11.85
N LYS A 168 -5.85 -0.92 11.63
CA LYS A 168 -6.63 -0.88 10.39
C LYS A 168 -7.27 0.50 10.16
N ALA A 169 -7.78 1.13 11.20
CA ALA A 169 -8.38 2.46 11.10
C ALA A 169 -7.35 3.54 10.76
N HIS A 170 -6.07 3.31 11.08
CA HIS A 170 -4.97 4.22 10.75
C HIS A 170 -4.52 4.14 9.29
N LEU A 171 -4.82 3.04 8.59
CA LEU A 171 -4.76 3.04 7.12
C LEU A 171 -5.58 4.24 6.61
N TYR A 172 -5.05 5.01 5.66
CA TYR A 172 -5.59 6.30 5.17
C TYR A 172 -5.39 7.53 6.08
N GLN A 173 -4.76 7.40 7.25
CA GLN A 173 -4.54 8.53 8.18
C GLN A 173 -3.10 9.06 8.15
N SER A 174 -2.23 8.50 7.31
CA SER A 174 -0.83 8.91 7.28
C SER A 174 -0.67 10.40 7.00
N ASN A 175 0.27 10.95 7.76
CA ASN A 175 0.23 12.30 8.30
C ASN A 175 0.27 13.38 7.20
N PRO A 176 -0.70 14.31 7.13
CA PRO A 176 -0.66 15.45 6.21
C PRO A 176 0.52 16.40 6.45
N SER A 177 1.29 16.23 7.54
CA SER A 177 2.51 16.98 7.83
C SER A 177 3.77 16.37 7.20
N THR A 178 3.67 15.22 6.54
CA THR A 178 4.77 14.62 5.78
C THR A 178 4.44 14.75 4.31
N SER A 179 5.42 15.02 3.44
CA SER A 179 5.24 15.05 1.98
C SER A 179 4.86 13.68 1.37
N LEU A 180 4.42 12.74 2.21
CA LEU A 180 3.82 11.48 1.83
C LEU A 180 2.44 11.78 1.28
N ALA A 181 2.10 11.14 0.17
CA ALA A 181 0.78 11.20 -0.43
C ALA A 181 -0.04 10.04 0.13
N PRO A 182 -0.77 10.22 1.26
CA PRO A 182 -1.53 9.14 1.84
C PRO A 182 -2.68 8.76 0.89
N PRO A 183 -3.03 7.48 0.78
CA PRO A 183 -4.31 7.08 0.21
C PRO A 183 -5.43 7.81 0.96
N TYR A 184 -6.46 8.27 0.25
CA TYR A 184 -7.62 8.91 0.86
C TYR A 184 -8.91 8.56 0.13
N GLN A 185 -10.03 8.63 0.83
CA GLN A 185 -11.33 8.32 0.22
C GLN A 185 -11.76 9.45 -0.73
N PRO A 186 -12.21 9.14 -1.96
CA PRO A 186 -12.73 10.15 -2.86
C PRO A 186 -13.94 10.85 -2.20
N PRO A 187 -14.09 12.18 -2.34
CA PRO A 187 -15.25 12.88 -1.81
C PRO A 187 -16.57 12.32 -2.35
N PRO A 188 -17.67 12.41 -1.58
CA PRO A 188 -18.98 11.98 -2.07
C PRO A 188 -19.39 12.81 -3.29
N ASN A 189 -20.15 12.20 -4.19
CA ASN A 189 -20.73 12.83 -5.39
C ASN A 189 -19.73 13.30 -6.47
N VAL A 190 -18.49 12.81 -6.45
CA VAL A 190 -17.59 12.99 -7.61
C VAL A 190 -18.06 12.08 -8.75
N PRO A 191 -18.21 12.59 -9.98
CA PRO A 191 -18.53 11.76 -11.14
C PRO A 191 -17.54 10.60 -11.27
N ALA A 192 -18.09 9.40 -11.38
CA ALA A 192 -17.33 8.16 -11.42
C ALA A 192 -17.66 7.39 -12.70
N SER A 193 -16.64 6.79 -13.30
CA SER A 193 -16.81 5.91 -14.47
C SER A 193 -15.95 4.66 -14.33
N LEU A 194 -16.45 3.53 -14.81
CA LEU A 194 -15.67 2.30 -14.81
C LEU A 194 -14.62 2.34 -15.92
N VAL A 195 -13.41 1.88 -15.62
CA VAL A 195 -12.30 1.81 -16.57
C VAL A 195 -11.62 0.45 -16.50
N ASN A 196 -11.25 -0.08 -17.67
CA ASN A 196 -10.43 -1.29 -17.75
C ASN A 196 -8.97 -0.92 -17.45
N LEU A 197 -8.37 -1.60 -16.46
CA LEU A 197 -6.97 -1.41 -16.07
C LEU A 197 -6.04 -2.52 -16.59
N GLY A 198 -6.57 -3.47 -17.38
CA GLY A 198 -5.86 -4.63 -17.90
C GLY A 198 -6.01 -5.86 -16.99
N TYR A 199 -5.61 -7.02 -17.50
CA TYR A 199 -5.57 -8.29 -16.74
C TYR A 199 -6.89 -8.71 -16.07
N GLY A 200 -8.03 -8.25 -16.62
CA GLY A 200 -9.36 -8.50 -16.06
C GLY A 200 -9.74 -7.58 -14.88
N ILE A 201 -8.89 -6.62 -14.53
CA ILE A 201 -9.14 -5.66 -13.46
C ILE A 201 -9.92 -4.45 -13.98
N THR A 202 -11.05 -4.16 -13.32
CA THR A 202 -11.86 -2.96 -13.55
C THR A 202 -11.66 -2.02 -12.37
N GLY A 203 -11.26 -0.78 -12.66
CA GLY A 203 -11.18 0.30 -11.68
C GLY A 203 -12.31 1.31 -11.86
N THR A 204 -12.34 2.27 -10.95
CA THR A 204 -13.19 3.46 -11.01
C THR A 204 -12.33 4.69 -11.23
N LEU A 205 -12.68 5.49 -12.23
CA LEU A 205 -12.08 6.79 -12.48
C LEU A 205 -13.03 7.88 -11.96
N TYR A 206 -12.59 8.57 -10.91
CA TYR A 206 -13.24 9.74 -10.34
C TYR A 206 -12.68 10.99 -11.04
N ASN A 207 -13.56 11.85 -11.56
CA ASN A 207 -13.12 13.03 -12.27
C ASN A 207 -14.07 14.23 -12.09
N ASN A 208 -13.51 15.35 -11.61
CA ASN A 208 -14.13 16.67 -11.64
C ASN A 208 -13.04 17.75 -11.74
N ALA A 209 -13.43 19.02 -11.59
CA ALA A 209 -12.48 20.14 -11.68
C ALA A 209 -11.38 20.15 -10.59
N ALA A 210 -11.56 19.43 -9.48
CA ALA A 210 -10.67 19.43 -8.32
C ALA A 210 -9.97 18.08 -8.07
N LEU A 211 -10.39 17.01 -8.76
CA LEU A 211 -9.91 15.65 -8.54
C LEU A 211 -9.89 14.89 -9.86
N SER A 212 -8.74 14.27 -10.16
CA SER A 212 -8.61 13.13 -11.03
C SER A 212 -8.02 11.99 -10.22
N MET A 213 -8.68 10.83 -10.17
CA MET A 213 -8.21 9.67 -9.43
C MET A 213 -8.68 8.37 -10.08
N ALA A 214 -7.74 7.46 -10.35
CA ALA A 214 -8.04 6.06 -10.62
C ALA A 214 -7.95 5.26 -9.31
N MET A 215 -9.01 4.55 -8.95
CA MET A 215 -9.07 3.69 -7.77
C MET A 215 -9.55 2.29 -8.11
N TRP A 216 -8.95 1.26 -7.53
CA TRP A 216 -9.42 -0.11 -7.65
C TRP A 216 -9.11 -0.91 -6.38
N HIS A 217 -9.64 -2.12 -6.32
CA HIS A 217 -9.48 -3.02 -5.20
C HIS A 217 -9.02 -4.40 -5.69
N GLU A 218 -8.07 -5.00 -4.98
CA GLU A 218 -7.66 -6.40 -5.18
C GLU A 218 -7.53 -7.06 -3.81
N GLY A 219 -8.37 -8.06 -3.53
CA GLY A 219 -8.46 -8.64 -2.19
C GLY A 219 -8.84 -7.59 -1.13
N GLU A 220 -8.08 -7.54 -0.04
CA GLU A 220 -8.25 -6.56 1.05
C GLU A 220 -7.42 -5.28 0.84
N TRP A 221 -6.86 -5.09 -0.37
CA TRP A 221 -6.10 -3.89 -0.74
C TRP A 221 -6.94 -2.88 -1.51
N THR A 222 -6.69 -1.60 -1.24
CA THR A 222 -7.17 -0.48 -2.05
C THR A 222 -6.00 0.24 -2.69
N PHE A 223 -6.13 0.55 -3.98
CA PHE A 223 -5.10 1.23 -4.75
C PHE A 223 -5.63 2.51 -5.34
N GLN A 224 -4.79 3.54 -5.34
CA GLN A 224 -5.16 4.88 -5.79
C GLN A 224 -4.01 5.52 -6.55
N VAL A 225 -4.33 6.14 -7.68
CA VAL A 225 -3.43 7.03 -8.42
C VAL A 225 -4.17 8.33 -8.70
N TRP A 226 -3.58 9.48 -8.39
CA TRP A 226 -4.24 10.78 -8.56
C TRP A 226 -3.26 11.93 -8.86
N ASP A 227 -3.82 13.13 -9.01
CA ASP A 227 -3.14 14.41 -9.28
C ASP A 227 -2.59 14.55 -10.71
N GLY A 228 -2.80 13.56 -11.57
CA GLY A 228 -2.59 13.66 -13.01
C GLY A 228 -3.85 14.11 -13.76
N THR A 229 -3.84 13.90 -15.07
CA THR A 229 -5.06 13.88 -15.89
C THR A 229 -5.75 12.52 -15.82
N PRO A 230 -7.04 12.41 -16.14
CA PRO A 230 -7.75 11.12 -16.16
C PRO A 230 -7.05 10.05 -17.01
N THR A 231 -6.39 10.47 -18.09
CA THR A 231 -5.57 9.57 -18.93
C THR A 231 -4.28 9.14 -18.24
N GLN A 232 -3.57 10.06 -17.57
CA GLN A 232 -2.32 9.76 -16.86
C GLN A 232 -2.57 8.84 -15.67
N ASP A 233 -3.57 9.13 -14.83
CA ASP A 233 -3.91 8.30 -13.67
C ASP A 233 -4.27 6.88 -14.09
N ARG A 234 -5.09 6.75 -15.15
CA ARG A 234 -5.42 5.43 -15.71
C ARG A 234 -4.18 4.71 -16.23
N GLN A 235 -3.33 5.38 -17.01
CA GLN A 235 -2.12 4.76 -17.56
C GLN A 235 -1.16 4.29 -16.47
N GLN A 236 -1.03 5.06 -15.40
CA GLN A 236 -0.19 4.67 -14.28
C GLN A 236 -0.82 3.53 -13.46
N ALA A 237 -2.13 3.58 -13.21
CA ALA A 237 -2.85 2.47 -12.57
C ALA A 237 -2.67 1.15 -13.37
N MET A 238 -2.71 1.21 -14.71
CA MET A 238 -2.42 0.05 -15.56
C MET A 238 -1.00 -0.51 -15.36
N LYS A 239 0.01 0.33 -15.08
CA LYS A 239 1.37 -0.14 -14.80
C LYS A 239 1.45 -0.86 -13.44
N LEU A 240 0.78 -0.30 -12.43
CA LEU A 240 0.68 -0.94 -11.12
C LEU A 240 -0.05 -2.29 -11.22
N VAL A 241 -1.19 -2.36 -11.89
CA VAL A 241 -1.92 -3.61 -12.14
C VAL A 241 -1.05 -4.61 -12.88
N ALA A 242 -0.33 -4.19 -13.92
CA ALA A 242 0.57 -5.08 -14.66
C ALA A 242 1.67 -5.69 -13.78
N TYR A 243 2.25 -4.89 -12.87
CA TYR A 243 3.24 -5.37 -11.92
C TYR A 243 2.62 -6.36 -10.91
N LEU A 244 1.53 -5.96 -10.26
CA LEU A 244 0.87 -6.70 -9.20
C LEU A 244 0.23 -8.01 -9.67
N HIS A 245 -0.15 -8.10 -10.95
CA HIS A 245 -0.66 -9.33 -11.57
C HIS A 245 0.28 -10.54 -11.40
N THR A 246 1.59 -10.30 -11.25
CA THR A 246 2.60 -11.35 -11.05
C THR A 246 3.36 -11.22 -9.73
N HIS A 247 3.09 -10.18 -8.94
CA HIS A 247 3.80 -9.84 -7.71
C HIS A 247 2.80 -9.62 -6.57
N LEU A 248 2.55 -10.68 -5.80
CA LEU A 248 1.51 -10.67 -4.78
C LEU A 248 1.95 -9.86 -3.55
N LEU A 249 1.08 -8.92 -3.16
CA LEU A 249 1.20 -8.19 -1.90
C LEU A 249 0.86 -9.09 -0.70
N PRO A 250 1.24 -8.67 0.52
CA PRO A 250 0.74 -9.24 1.76
C PRO A 250 -0.78 -9.51 1.76
N GLU A 251 -1.21 -10.73 2.08
CA GLU A 251 -2.63 -11.10 2.19
C GLU A 251 -3.25 -10.53 3.48
N THR A 252 -3.44 -9.22 3.52
CA THR A 252 -3.98 -8.47 4.66
C THR A 252 -4.58 -7.15 4.19
N TYR A 253 -5.20 -6.40 5.10
CA TYR A 253 -5.66 -5.04 4.83
C TYR A 253 -4.48 -4.14 4.49
N GLY A 254 -4.58 -3.46 3.35
CA GLY A 254 -3.57 -2.52 2.92
C GLY A 254 -4.09 -1.47 1.95
N VAL A 255 -3.29 -0.43 1.79
CA VAL A 255 -3.57 0.70 0.93
C VAL A 255 -2.31 1.08 0.18
N LEU A 256 -2.41 1.42 -1.09
CA LEU A 256 -1.32 2.00 -1.87
C LEU A 256 -1.84 3.24 -2.59
N GLY A 257 -1.15 4.35 -2.40
CA GLY A 257 -1.53 5.63 -2.96
C GLY A 257 -0.34 6.29 -3.64
N GLU A 258 -0.52 6.67 -4.91
CA GLU A 258 0.46 7.34 -5.74
C GLU A 258 -0.08 8.71 -6.20
N ASN A 259 0.55 9.79 -5.74
CA ASN A 259 0.35 11.13 -6.28
C ASN A 259 1.33 11.36 -7.44
N LEU A 260 0.79 11.67 -8.62
CA LEU A 260 1.54 12.06 -9.83
C LEU A 260 1.97 13.53 -9.80
N ALA A 261 2.71 13.91 -8.75
CA ALA A 261 3.13 15.29 -8.54
C ALA A 261 4.11 15.73 -9.65
N GLY A 262 4.18 17.05 -9.89
CA GLY A 262 5.04 17.61 -10.92
C GLY A 262 6.55 17.40 -10.69
N ASP A 263 6.96 17.05 -9.47
CA ASP A 263 8.33 16.79 -9.04
C ASP A 263 8.65 15.30 -8.83
N GLY A 264 7.69 14.40 -9.04
CA GLY A 264 7.87 12.96 -8.89
C GLY A 264 6.58 12.24 -8.52
N ASN A 265 6.63 10.90 -8.52
CA ASN A 265 5.51 10.09 -8.08
C ASN A 265 5.66 9.77 -6.59
N HIS A 266 5.00 10.56 -5.74
CA HIS A 266 5.05 10.36 -4.30
C HIS A 266 4.13 9.19 -3.97
N THR A 267 4.71 8.04 -3.61
CA THR A 267 3.94 6.82 -3.37
C THR A 267 4.15 6.29 -1.98
N THR A 268 3.04 6.00 -1.31
CA THR A 268 3.00 5.31 -0.02
C THR A 268 2.23 4.00 -0.16
N ALA A 269 2.74 2.92 0.43
CA ALA A 269 1.99 1.69 0.60
C ALA A 269 2.03 1.27 2.08
N GLU A 270 0.87 0.98 2.65
CA GLU A 270 0.68 0.71 4.07
C GLU A 270 -0.17 -0.56 4.24
N TRP A 271 0.16 -1.40 5.21
CA TRP A 271 -0.61 -2.60 5.50
C TRP A 271 -0.43 -3.03 6.94
N VAL A 272 -1.36 -3.83 7.45
CA VAL A 272 -1.37 -4.23 8.86
C VAL A 272 -1.14 -5.73 9.03
N TYR A 273 -0.40 -6.10 10.08
CA TYR A 273 -0.40 -7.45 10.63
C TYR A 273 -0.64 -7.39 12.14
N GLY A 274 -1.78 -7.93 12.58
CA GLY A 274 -2.21 -7.82 13.97
C GLY A 274 -2.33 -6.37 14.40
N THR A 275 -1.56 -5.95 15.39
CA THR A 275 -1.53 -4.58 15.92
C THR A 275 -0.52 -3.66 15.24
N THR A 276 0.22 -4.14 14.24
CA THR A 276 1.35 -3.40 13.66
C THR A 276 1.03 -3.00 12.23
N GLU A 277 1.11 -1.71 11.95
CA GLU A 277 1.14 -1.17 10.59
C GLU A 277 2.58 -1.15 10.10
N PHE A 278 2.77 -1.55 8.85
CA PHE A 278 4.01 -1.41 8.10
C PHE A 278 3.76 -0.44 6.95
N SER A 279 4.77 0.35 6.62
CA SER A 279 4.69 1.29 5.51
C SER A 279 5.99 1.29 4.71
N VAL A 280 5.85 1.51 3.41
CA VAL A 280 6.93 1.86 2.51
C VAL A 280 6.59 3.14 1.77
N PHE A 281 7.61 3.92 1.45
CA PHE A 281 7.52 5.11 0.64
C PHE A 281 8.56 5.06 -0.47
N ASN A 282 8.19 5.56 -1.64
CA ASN A 282 9.10 5.86 -2.74
C ASN A 282 8.76 7.23 -3.33
N TYR A 283 9.78 8.07 -3.55
CA TYR A 283 9.59 9.45 -4.01
C TYR A 283 9.34 9.55 -5.53
N HIS A 284 9.73 8.54 -6.31
CA HIS A 284 9.80 8.67 -7.77
C HIS A 284 9.00 7.62 -8.54
N SER A 285 8.49 6.56 -7.89
CA SER A 285 7.81 5.47 -8.61
C SER A 285 6.89 4.64 -7.71
N GLY A 286 5.61 4.59 -8.06
CA GLY A 286 4.67 3.71 -7.38
C GLY A 286 4.91 2.24 -7.62
N VAL A 287 5.42 1.85 -8.79
CA VAL A 287 5.82 0.47 -9.07
C VAL A 287 6.97 0.04 -8.14
N GLN A 288 7.89 0.94 -7.80
CA GLN A 288 8.99 0.64 -6.88
C GLN A 288 8.53 0.62 -5.42
N ALA A 289 7.58 1.46 -5.04
CA ALA A 289 6.92 1.31 -3.74
C ALA A 289 6.20 -0.04 -3.63
N ALA A 290 5.48 -0.47 -4.68
CA ALA A 290 4.86 -1.80 -4.73
C ALA A 290 5.91 -2.92 -4.64
N GLU A 291 7.05 -2.80 -5.33
CA GLU A 291 8.15 -3.77 -5.24
C GLU A 291 8.75 -3.84 -3.83
N MET A 292 8.92 -2.69 -3.16
CA MET A 292 9.34 -2.65 -1.77
C MET A 292 8.33 -3.39 -0.89
N ALA A 293 7.03 -3.12 -1.03
CA ALA A 293 5.97 -3.78 -0.25
C ALA A 293 5.92 -5.30 -0.49
N VAL A 294 5.94 -5.75 -1.76
CA VAL A 294 5.98 -7.17 -2.14
C VAL A 294 7.21 -7.87 -1.58
N SER A 295 8.35 -7.18 -1.53
CA SER A 295 9.62 -7.73 -1.06
C SER A 295 9.86 -7.57 0.44
N MET A 296 8.88 -7.09 1.22
CA MET A 296 9.00 -6.99 2.67
C MET A 296 9.17 -8.38 3.31
N ARG A 297 10.20 -8.52 4.14
CA ARG A 297 10.53 -9.75 4.85
C ARG A 297 10.88 -9.47 6.29
N VAL A 298 10.57 -10.43 7.16
CA VAL A 298 10.99 -10.44 8.57
C VAL A 298 12.52 -10.48 8.65
N TYR A 299 13.11 -9.51 9.32
CA TYR A 299 14.55 -9.44 9.51
C TYR A 299 14.99 -10.17 10.80
N PRO A 300 16.08 -10.97 10.78
CA PRO A 300 16.91 -11.33 9.64
C PRO A 300 16.44 -12.58 8.89
N SER A 301 15.35 -13.21 9.33
CA SER A 301 14.93 -14.56 8.88
C SER A 301 14.55 -14.68 7.41
N GLY A 302 14.18 -13.58 6.74
CA GLY A 302 13.70 -13.59 5.37
C GLY A 302 12.29 -14.15 5.17
N LYS A 303 11.52 -14.38 6.25
CA LYS A 303 10.12 -14.87 6.15
C LYS A 303 9.19 -13.78 5.63
N ILE A 304 8.08 -14.17 5.00
CA ILE A 304 7.10 -13.25 4.40
C ILE A 304 6.19 -12.60 5.46
N LYS A 305 5.82 -13.33 6.51
CA LYS A 305 4.90 -12.87 7.57
C LYS A 305 5.64 -12.80 8.92
N PRO A 306 5.43 -11.73 9.73
CA PRO A 306 5.99 -11.57 11.07
C PRO A 306 5.46 -12.58 12.09
#